data_AF-A0A7Y5S7C3-F1
#
_entry.id   AF-A0A7Y5S7C3-F1
#
_cell.length_a   1.000
_cell.length_b   1.000
_cell.length_c   1.000
_cell.angle_alpha   90.00
_cell.angle_beta   90.00
_cell.angle_gamma   90.00
#
_symmetry.space_group_name_H-M   'P 1'
#
loop_
_entity.id
_entity.type
_entity.pdbx_description
1 polymer ?
#
loop_
_entity_poly.entity_id
_entity_poly.type
_entity_poly.pdbx_seq_one_letter_code
_entity_poly.pdbx_strand_id
1 'polypeptide(L)'
;MSTTARPTPADLRDAIKVAYKDLRRQGYFCRSNFWCCGTCACAAVPDDRAAKYVFYHRQDAQDIDRSGWCYLGWAGDGRAIADAMTRAGLAVEWDGSPQARILVRLP
;
A
#
# COMPACT_ATOMS: atom_id res chain seq x y z
N MET A 1 28.77 -18.90 1.05
CA MET A 1 27.65 -19.06 2.01
C MET A 1 26.89 -17.75 2.02
N SER A 2 25.81 -17.66 1.24
CA SER A 2 25.03 -16.42 1.12
C SER A 2 23.94 -16.45 2.18
N THR A 3 24.17 -15.81 3.32
CA THR A 3 23.16 -15.66 4.36
C THR A 3 22.22 -14.55 3.92
N THR A 4 21.21 -14.85 3.10
CA THR A 4 20.11 -13.90 2.89
C THR A 4 19.34 -13.81 4.20
N ALA A 5 19.46 -12.67 4.88
CA ALA A 5 18.67 -12.38 6.07
C ALA A 5 17.17 -12.53 5.73
N ARG A 6 16.39 -13.07 6.68
CA ARG A 6 14.95 -13.24 6.50
C ARG A 6 14.31 -11.85 6.32
N PRO A 7 13.40 -11.67 5.34
CA PRO A 7 12.73 -10.39 5.14
C PRO A 7 11.95 -9.95 6.39
N THR A 8 11.92 -8.64 6.63
CA THR A 8 11.37 -8.00 7.82
C THR A 8 10.14 -7.13 7.48
N PRO A 9 9.32 -6.78 8.49
CA PRO A 9 8.26 -5.78 8.32
C PRO A 9 8.75 -4.42 7.79
N ALA A 10 10.01 -4.06 8.03
CA ALA A 10 10.61 -2.84 7.49
C ALA A 10 10.79 -2.93 5.97
N ASP A 11 11.21 -4.10 5.45
CA ASP A 11 11.41 -4.32 4.02
C ASP A 11 10.08 -4.17 3.25
N LEU A 12 8.97 -4.68 3.79
CA LEU A 12 7.63 -4.48 3.21
C LEU A 12 7.29 -2.99 3.12
N ARG A 13 7.52 -2.23 4.21
CA ARG A 13 7.23 -0.79 4.24
C ARG A 13 8.10 -0.03 3.24
N ASP A 14 9.36 -0.41 3.09
CA ASP A 14 10.28 0.25 2.17
C ASP A 14 9.92 -0.04 0.70
N ALA A 15 9.52 -1.27 0.38
CA ALA A 15 8.97 -1.61 -0.93
C ALA A 15 7.69 -0.82 -1.25
N ILE A 16 6.75 -0.68 -0.30
CA ILE A 16 5.56 0.18 -0.47
C ILE A 16 5.96 1.63 -0.77
N LYS A 17 6.97 2.17 -0.06
CA LYS A 17 7.48 3.54 -0.33
C LYS A 17 8.06 3.66 -1.74
N VAL A 18 8.74 2.62 -2.25
CA VAL A 18 9.23 2.58 -3.63
C VAL A 18 8.06 2.66 -4.62
N ALA A 19 7.02 1.83 -4.46
CA ALA A 19 5.82 1.88 -5.29
C ALA A 19 5.15 3.27 -5.24
N TYR A 20 5.06 3.87 -4.05
CA TYR A 20 4.48 5.20 -3.90
C TYR A 20 5.28 6.30 -4.61
N LYS A 21 6.60 6.15 -4.80
CA LYS A 21 7.38 7.13 -5.57
C LYS A 21 6.94 7.15 -7.04
N ASP A 22 6.65 5.99 -7.61
CA ASP A 22 6.11 5.86 -8.97
C ASP A 22 4.68 6.44 -9.05
N LEU A 23 3.79 6.01 -8.15
CA LEU A 23 2.39 6.45 -8.14
C LEU A 23 2.22 7.97 -7.94
N ARG A 24 3.10 8.62 -7.16
CA ARG A 24 3.08 10.09 -7.02
C ARG A 24 3.35 10.80 -8.35
N ARG A 25 4.20 10.26 -9.22
CA ARG A 25 4.44 10.81 -10.56
C ARG A 25 3.20 10.70 -11.46
N GLN A 26 2.32 9.76 -11.16
CA GLN A 26 1.05 9.53 -11.84
C GLN A 26 -0.12 10.31 -11.20
N GLY A 27 0.17 11.14 -10.19
CA GLY A 27 -0.80 12.03 -9.54
C GLY A 27 -1.51 11.44 -8.32
N TYR A 28 -1.10 10.28 -7.80
CA TYR A 28 -1.71 9.69 -6.62
C TYR A 28 -1.29 10.40 -5.32
N PHE A 29 -2.26 10.62 -4.44
CA PHE A 29 -2.01 10.93 -3.04
C PHE A 29 -1.62 9.66 -2.27
N CYS A 30 -0.33 9.54 -1.93
CA CYS A 30 0.21 8.35 -1.27
C CYS A 30 0.63 8.63 0.17
N ARG A 31 0.08 7.88 1.14
CA ARG A 31 0.46 8.01 2.57
C ARG A 31 0.71 6.64 3.23
N SER A 32 1.64 6.64 4.17
CA SER A 32 2.00 5.49 5.00
C SER A 32 1.59 5.76 6.44
N ASN A 33 1.05 4.76 7.14
CA ASN A 33 0.60 4.88 8.54
C ASN A 33 -0.33 6.10 8.73
N PHE A 34 -1.25 6.29 7.79
CA PHE A 34 -2.07 7.48 7.68
C PHE A 34 -3.32 7.35 8.54
N TRP A 35 -3.39 8.13 9.62
CA TRP A 35 -4.47 8.10 10.61
C TRP A 35 -4.65 6.73 11.31
N CYS A 36 -5.61 6.66 12.23
CA CYS A 36 -5.81 5.49 13.07
C CYS A 36 -6.45 4.32 12.32
N CYS A 37 -7.49 4.56 11.53
CA CYS A 37 -8.28 3.55 10.82
C CYS A 37 -8.67 3.99 9.39
N GLY A 38 -9.26 3.08 8.61
CA GLY A 38 -9.68 3.35 7.23
C GLY A 38 -10.67 4.50 7.10
N THR A 39 -11.67 4.58 7.99
CA THR A 39 -12.67 5.67 7.96
C THR A 39 -12.04 7.04 8.20
N CYS A 40 -11.18 7.17 9.23
CA CYS A 40 -10.48 8.42 9.51
C CYS A 40 -9.50 8.78 8.39
N ALA A 41 -8.83 7.79 7.81
CA ALA A 41 -7.91 8.00 6.69
C ALA A 41 -8.65 8.50 5.45
N CYS A 42 -9.76 7.90 5.06
CA CYS A 42 -10.60 8.36 3.94
C CYS A 42 -11.11 9.79 4.18
N ALA A 43 -11.64 10.09 5.37
CA ALA A 43 -12.14 11.43 5.70
C ALA A 43 -11.04 12.51 5.68
N ALA A 44 -9.78 12.13 5.81
CA ALA A 44 -8.65 13.04 5.79
C ALA A 44 -7.93 13.12 4.44
N VAL A 45 -8.38 12.36 3.43
CA VAL A 45 -7.93 12.58 2.05
C VAL A 45 -8.50 13.93 1.60
N PRO A 46 -7.67 14.87 1.12
CA PRO A 46 -8.17 16.15 0.60
C PRO A 46 -9.13 15.95 -0.58
N ASP A 47 -10.17 16.76 -0.66
CA ASP A 47 -11.19 16.65 -1.73
C ASP A 47 -10.60 16.73 -3.14
N ASP A 48 -9.58 17.58 -3.35
CA ASP A 48 -8.85 17.71 -4.63
C ASP A 48 -8.02 16.47 -4.99
N ARG A 49 -7.90 15.50 -4.08
CA ARG A 49 -7.16 14.24 -4.23
C ARG A 49 -8.02 13.00 -4.11
N ALA A 50 -9.32 13.12 -3.81
CA ALA A 50 -10.21 12.00 -3.56
C ALA A 50 -10.33 11.03 -4.75
N ALA A 51 -10.10 11.51 -5.98
CA ALA A 51 -10.14 10.69 -7.19
C ALA A 51 -8.97 9.70 -7.35
N LYS A 52 -7.81 9.97 -6.70
CA LYS A 52 -6.60 9.14 -6.82
C LYS A 52 -5.80 9.15 -5.52
N TYR A 53 -6.00 8.12 -4.70
CA TYR A 53 -5.21 7.92 -3.49
C TYR A 53 -4.85 6.47 -3.28
N VAL A 54 -3.78 6.26 -2.51
CA VAL A 54 -3.43 4.96 -1.95
C VAL A 54 -2.78 5.16 -0.58
N PHE A 55 -3.25 4.44 0.42
CA PHE A 55 -2.67 4.50 1.76
C PHE A 55 -2.79 3.16 2.48
N TYR A 56 -2.05 3.05 3.57
CA TYR A 56 -2.38 2.14 4.67
C TYR A 56 -2.46 2.95 5.96
N HIS A 57 -3.36 2.58 6.87
CA HIS A 57 -3.57 3.28 8.14
C HIS A 57 -2.82 2.61 9.29
N ARG A 58 -2.90 3.15 10.51
CA ARG A 58 -2.17 2.63 11.67
C ARG A 58 -2.54 1.18 12.03
N GLN A 59 -3.83 0.81 11.99
CA GLN A 59 -4.21 -0.59 12.23
C GLN A 59 -3.58 -1.54 11.20
N ASP A 60 -3.61 -1.22 9.89
CA ASP A 60 -2.88 -2.05 8.90
C ASP A 60 -1.37 -2.05 9.16
N ALA A 61 -0.80 -0.94 9.64
CA ALA A 61 0.61 -0.86 9.96
C ALA A 61 1.01 -1.77 11.14
N GLN A 62 0.09 -1.99 12.08
CA GLN A 62 0.23 -2.96 13.17
C GLN A 62 0.05 -4.40 12.66
N ASP A 63 -0.82 -4.62 11.68
CA ASP A 63 -0.97 -5.91 11.04
C ASP A 63 0.29 -6.32 10.28
N ILE A 64 0.98 -5.39 9.61
CA ILE A 64 2.30 -5.65 9.00
C ILE A 64 3.27 -6.29 10.00
N ASP A 65 3.33 -5.79 11.24
CA ASP A 65 4.25 -6.32 12.26
C ASP A 65 3.83 -7.72 12.77
N ARG A 66 2.54 -8.07 12.65
CA ARG A 66 1.98 -9.34 13.14
C ARG A 66 1.93 -10.42 12.05
N SER A 67 1.59 -10.04 10.84
CA SER A 67 1.20 -10.96 9.76
C SER A 67 2.14 -10.91 8.56
N GLY A 68 2.96 -9.86 8.41
CA GLY A 68 3.85 -9.67 7.27
C GLY A 68 3.14 -9.25 5.97
N TRP A 69 1.87 -8.84 6.04
CA TRP A 69 1.11 -8.32 4.91
C TRP A 69 0.35 -7.03 5.27
N CYS A 70 -0.11 -6.32 4.24
CA CYS A 70 -0.83 -5.06 4.40
C CYS A 70 -1.97 -4.95 3.40
N TYR A 71 -3.15 -4.52 3.84
CA TYR A 71 -4.18 -4.04 2.92
C TYR A 71 -3.99 -2.56 2.61
N LEU A 72 -4.24 -2.18 1.36
CA LEU A 72 -4.22 -0.80 0.91
C LEU A 72 -5.65 -0.27 0.77
N GLY A 73 -5.91 0.91 1.34
CA GLY A 73 -7.07 1.71 1.02
C GLY A 73 -6.76 2.59 -0.20
N TRP A 74 -7.63 2.58 -1.21
CA TRP A 74 -7.32 3.23 -2.48
C TRP A 74 -8.56 3.76 -3.23
N ALA A 75 -8.30 4.65 -4.18
CA ALA A 75 -9.22 5.06 -5.25
C ALA A 75 -8.42 5.37 -6.52
N GLY A 76 -9.09 5.38 -7.67
CA GLY A 76 -8.48 5.60 -8.98
C GLY A 76 -8.33 4.30 -9.77
N ASP A 77 -7.19 4.09 -10.42
CA ASP A 77 -6.90 2.86 -11.16
C ASP A 77 -6.22 1.83 -10.24
N GLY A 78 -6.96 0.78 -9.86
CA GLY A 78 -6.46 -0.30 -9.02
C GLY A 78 -5.39 -1.15 -9.69
N ARG A 79 -5.44 -1.28 -11.03
CA ARG A 79 -4.44 -2.04 -11.79
C ARG A 79 -3.10 -1.29 -11.79
N ALA A 80 -3.13 0.02 -11.98
CA ALA A 80 -1.93 0.85 -11.89
C ALA A 80 -1.26 0.74 -10.50
N ILE A 81 -2.06 0.69 -9.43
CA ILE A 81 -1.56 0.48 -8.05
C ILE A 81 -0.96 -0.91 -7.90
N ALA A 82 -1.68 -1.96 -8.31
CA ALA A 82 -1.19 -3.34 -8.24
C ALA A 82 0.13 -3.50 -9.00
N ASP A 83 0.20 -3.02 -10.24
CA ASP A 83 1.40 -3.11 -11.07
C ASP A 83 2.58 -2.33 -10.45
N ALA A 84 2.34 -1.18 -9.80
CA ALA A 84 3.39 -0.44 -9.10
C ALA A 84 3.94 -1.19 -7.88
N MET A 85 3.08 -1.90 -7.14
CA MET A 85 3.48 -2.75 -6.02
C MET A 85 4.30 -3.95 -6.50
N THR A 86 3.85 -4.61 -7.58
CA THR A 86 4.61 -5.70 -8.21
C THR A 86 5.97 -5.24 -8.72
N ARG A 87 6.06 -4.08 -9.37
CA ARG A 87 7.35 -3.50 -9.80
C ARG A 87 8.28 -3.18 -8.63
N ALA A 88 7.73 -2.89 -7.45
CA ALA A 88 8.51 -2.69 -6.22
C ALA A 88 8.92 -4.00 -5.54
N GLY A 89 8.62 -5.16 -6.14
CA GLY A 89 9.01 -6.49 -5.64
C GLY A 89 8.01 -7.09 -4.64
N LEU A 90 6.77 -6.60 -4.59
CA LEU A 90 5.72 -7.14 -3.72
C LEU A 90 4.85 -8.15 -4.46
N ALA A 91 4.47 -9.22 -3.76
CA ALA A 91 3.33 -10.04 -4.14
C ALA A 91 2.04 -9.27 -3.86
N VAL A 92 1.10 -9.33 -4.81
CA VAL A 92 -0.17 -8.60 -4.77
C VAL A 92 -1.31 -9.61 -4.85
N GLU A 93 -2.26 -9.51 -3.93
CA GLU A 93 -3.50 -10.28 -3.91
C GLU A 93 -4.68 -9.31 -4.06
N TRP A 94 -5.30 -9.34 -5.23
CA TRP A 94 -6.45 -8.51 -5.59
C TRP A 94 -7.20 -9.16 -6.77
N ASP A 95 -8.53 -9.11 -6.74
CA ASP A 95 -9.42 -9.74 -7.73
C ASP A 95 -9.80 -8.82 -8.90
N GLY A 96 -9.32 -7.58 -8.91
CA GLY A 96 -9.69 -6.57 -9.90
C GLY A 96 -10.91 -5.72 -9.52
N SER A 97 -11.57 -6.03 -8.41
CA SER A 97 -12.77 -5.31 -7.97
C SER A 97 -12.43 -3.93 -7.40
N PRO A 98 -13.12 -2.85 -7.83
CA PRO A 98 -12.96 -1.53 -7.23
C PRO A 98 -13.52 -1.44 -5.80
N GLN A 99 -14.25 -2.46 -5.35
CA GLN A 99 -14.81 -2.55 -4.00
C GLN A 99 -13.89 -3.34 -3.06
N ALA A 100 -12.90 -4.06 -3.60
CA ALA A 100 -11.94 -4.84 -2.83
C ALA A 100 -10.67 -4.04 -2.53
N ARG A 101 -10.13 -4.22 -1.32
CA ARG A 101 -8.80 -3.71 -0.98
C ARG A 101 -7.73 -4.56 -1.66
N ILE A 102 -6.61 -3.93 -1.98
CA ILE A 102 -5.43 -4.62 -2.52
C ILE A 102 -4.58 -5.09 -1.33
N LEU A 103 -4.32 -6.39 -1.22
CA LEU A 103 -3.37 -6.92 -0.25
C LEU A 103 -1.97 -6.98 -0.87
N VAL A 104 -0.96 -6.58 -0.11
CA VAL A 104 0.45 -6.66 -0.48
C VAL A 104 1.26 -7.39 0.58
N ARG A 105 2.24 -8.18 0.13
CA ARG A 105 3.18 -8.88 1.00
C ARG A 105 4.53 -9.05 0.31
N LEU A 106 5.55 -9.40 1.09
CA LEU A 106 6.81 -9.87 0.53
C LEU A 106 6.57 -11.23 -0.19
N PRO A 107 7.29 -11.50 -1.29
CA PRO A 107 7.05 -12.69 -2.14
C PRO A 107 7.22 -14.01 -1.37
#